data_AF-A0A7X1I1T0-F1
#
_entry.id   AF-A0A7X1I1T0-F1
#
_cell.length_a   1.000
_cell.length_b   1.000
_cell.length_c   1.000
_cell.angle_alpha   90.00
_cell.angle_beta   90.00
_cell.angle_gamma   90.00
#
_symmetry.space_group_name_H-M   'P 1'
#
loop_
_entity.id
_entity.type
_entity.pdbx_description
1 polymer ?
#
loop_
_entity_poly.entity_id
_entity_poly.type
_entity_poly.pdbx_seq_one_letter_code
_entity_poly.pdbx_strand_id
1 'polypeptide(L)'
;MSEDAVYVRGVTGIQLHHVTDIQDAGRFLGNAVMALRAAFVRTGDERYSGLSAEVSDLLAKVRGLENAARGNLHALHSRDPERFVRCREGDEPWPDEIEAGFIPRHTCRDTCLYHDHDVLDAITQCICGRPPCRACVIGGEPAA
;
A
#
# COMPACT_ATOMS: atom_id res chain seq x y z
N MET A 1 -17.36 28.14 4.92
CA MET A 1 -16.21 27.73 4.08
C MET A 1 -16.31 26.22 3.99
N SER A 2 -16.45 25.65 2.79
CA SER A 2 -16.69 24.22 2.65
C SER A 2 -15.41 23.45 3.01
N GLU A 3 -15.45 22.77 4.15
CA GLU A 3 -14.52 21.71 4.49
C GLU A 3 -14.91 20.50 3.65
N ASP A 4 -14.56 20.54 2.36
CA ASP A 4 -14.44 19.33 1.56
C ASP A 4 -13.22 18.58 2.09
N ALA A 5 -13.35 18.02 3.30
CA ALA A 5 -12.54 16.92 3.74
C ALA A 5 -12.68 15.88 2.64
N VAL A 6 -11.62 15.72 1.84
CA VAL A 6 -11.59 14.76 0.75
C VAL A 6 -11.79 13.41 1.40
N TYR A 7 -13.04 12.92 1.38
CA TYR A 7 -13.40 11.60 1.82
C TYR A 7 -12.79 10.62 0.81
N VAL A 8 -11.49 10.37 0.95
CA VAL A 8 -10.81 9.34 0.18
C VAL A 8 -11.48 8.04 0.59
N ARG A 9 -12.25 7.47 -0.33
CA ARG A 9 -12.83 6.13 -0.18
C ARG A 9 -11.64 5.21 0.09
N GLY A 10 -11.55 4.74 1.33
CA GLY A 10 -10.42 3.97 1.82
C GLY A 10 -10.20 2.80 0.88
N VAL A 11 -9.03 2.75 0.27
CA VAL A 11 -8.64 1.55 -0.45
C VAL A 11 -8.39 0.48 0.60
N THR A 12 -9.43 -0.32 0.86
CA THR A 12 -9.35 -1.53 1.67
C THR A 12 -8.36 -2.46 0.97
N GLY A 13 -7.10 -2.42 1.39
CA GLY A 13 -6.03 -3.29 0.87
C GLY A 13 -4.76 -2.62 0.34
N ILE A 14 -4.62 -1.28 0.29
CA ILE A 14 -3.40 -0.66 -0.27
C ILE A 14 -2.20 -0.56 0.69
N GLN A 15 -2.39 -0.65 2.02
CA GLN A 15 -1.26 -0.47 2.94
C GLN A 15 -0.44 -1.76 3.16
N LEU A 16 0.13 -2.24 2.05
CA LEU A 16 1.45 -2.86 1.89
C LEU A 16 2.48 -1.76 1.54
N HIS A 17 2.38 -0.61 2.21
CA HIS A 17 2.29 0.77 1.66
C HIS A 17 3.40 1.33 0.73
N HIS A 18 4.50 0.61 0.52
CA HIS A 18 5.49 0.93 -0.53
C HIS A 18 5.89 -0.30 -1.35
N VAL A 19 5.76 -1.50 -0.78
CA VAL A 19 6.18 -2.74 -1.43
C VAL A 19 5.26 -3.10 -2.58
N THR A 20 3.94 -2.94 -2.46
CA THR A 20 3.02 -3.30 -3.56
C THR A 20 3.18 -2.37 -4.76
N ASP A 21 3.28 -1.06 -4.54
CA ASP A 21 3.49 -0.11 -5.64
C ASP A 21 4.86 -0.31 -6.30
N ILE A 22 5.91 -0.56 -5.51
CA ILE A 22 7.25 -0.86 -6.01
C ILE A 22 7.28 -2.23 -6.73
N GLN A 23 6.52 -3.22 -6.27
CA GLN A 23 6.36 -4.53 -6.93
C GLN A 23 5.72 -4.38 -8.30
N ASP A 24 4.65 -3.58 -8.40
CA ASP A 24 4.00 -3.31 -9.67
C ASP A 24 4.94 -2.55 -10.62
N ALA A 25 5.66 -1.55 -10.12
CA ALA A 25 6.70 -0.87 -10.90
C ALA A 25 7.76 -1.87 -11.40
N GLY A 26 8.24 -2.78 -10.55
CA GLY A 26 9.18 -3.83 -10.91
C GLY A 26 8.62 -4.80 -11.96
N ARG A 27 7.34 -5.17 -11.84
CA ARG A 27 6.64 -6.01 -12.83
C ARG A 27 6.53 -5.32 -14.19
N PHE A 28 6.11 -4.06 -14.22
CA PHE A 28 5.99 -3.29 -15.46
C PHE A 28 7.35 -3.09 -16.15
N LEU A 29 8.39 -2.78 -15.38
CA LEU A 29 9.76 -2.67 -15.91
C LEU A 29 10.26 -4.02 -16.45
N GLY A 30 10.01 -5.12 -15.75
CA GLY A 30 10.34 -6.47 -16.23
C GLY A 30 9.67 -6.80 -17.56
N ASN A 31 8.38 -6.47 -17.70
CA ASN A 31 7.66 -6.64 -18.96
C ASN A 31 8.24 -5.78 -20.07
N ALA A 32 8.60 -4.53 -19.79
CA ALA A 32 9.21 -3.61 -20.75
C ALA A 32 10.56 -4.13 -21.26
N VAL A 33 11.44 -4.64 -20.38
CA VAL A 33 12.71 -5.28 -20.77
C VAL A 33 12.47 -6.41 -21.76
N MET A 34 11.51 -7.29 -21.46
CA MET A 34 11.21 -8.44 -22.33
C MET A 34 10.67 -8.00 -23.69
N ALA A 35 9.80 -6.98 -23.72
CA ALA A 35 9.26 -6.44 -24.97
C ALA A 35 10.36 -5.79 -25.83
N LEU A 36 11.28 -5.03 -25.23
CA LEU A 36 12.39 -4.40 -25.94
C LEU A 36 13.37 -5.43 -26.53
N ARG A 37 13.69 -6.48 -25.77
CA ARG A 37 14.51 -7.60 -26.27
C ARG A 37 13.84 -8.32 -27.44
N ALA A 38 12.53 -8.55 -27.35
CA ALA A 38 11.78 -9.16 -28.44
C ALA A 38 11.77 -8.28 -29.69
N ALA A 39 11.65 -6.96 -29.55
CA ALA A 39 11.74 -6.01 -30.66
C ALA A 39 13.14 -6.02 -31.29
N PHE A 40 14.21 -6.03 -30.49
CA PHE A 40 15.57 -6.16 -30.97
C PHE A 40 15.77 -7.44 -31.79
N VAL A 41 15.39 -8.61 -31.26
CA VAL A 41 15.54 -9.90 -31.96
C VAL A 41 14.81 -9.92 -33.32
N ARG A 42 13.66 -9.24 -33.42
CA ARG A 42 12.86 -9.21 -34.66
C ARG A 42 13.35 -8.19 -35.69
N THR A 43 14.00 -7.12 -35.25
CA THR A 43 14.32 -5.97 -36.12
C THR A 43 15.81 -5.79 -36.36
N GLY A 44 16.67 -6.28 -35.47
CA GLY A 44 18.11 -6.01 -35.46
C GLY A 44 18.47 -4.56 -35.09
N ASP A 45 17.51 -3.74 -34.67
CA ASP A 45 17.77 -2.33 -34.35
C ASP A 45 18.34 -2.19 -32.93
N GLU A 46 19.64 -1.87 -32.86
CA GLU A 46 20.41 -1.72 -31.63
C GLU A 46 19.83 -0.70 -30.63
N ARG A 47 18.99 0.24 -31.08
CA ARG A 47 18.32 1.18 -30.16
C ARG A 47 17.45 0.45 -29.15
N TYR A 48 16.80 -0.66 -29.55
CA TYR A 48 16.03 -1.48 -28.62
C TYR A 48 16.91 -2.22 -27.60
N SER A 49 18.12 -2.63 -28.02
CA SER A 49 19.11 -3.25 -27.15
C SER A 49 19.61 -2.26 -26.08
N GLY A 50 19.96 -1.04 -26.50
CA GLY A 50 20.32 0.05 -25.59
C GLY A 50 19.23 0.38 -24.59
N LEU A 51 18.00 0.59 -25.05
CA LEU A 51 16.84 0.83 -24.17
C LEU A 51 16.59 -0.35 -23.22
N SER A 52 16.73 -1.58 -23.69
CA SER A 52 16.58 -2.76 -22.81
C SER A 52 17.61 -2.77 -21.69
N ALA A 53 18.84 -2.29 -21.93
CA ALA A 53 19.88 -2.22 -20.90
C ALA A 53 19.51 -1.15 -19.85
N GLU A 54 19.12 0.04 -20.28
CA GLU A 54 18.71 1.13 -19.39
C GLU A 54 17.52 0.72 -18.49
N VAL A 55 16.50 0.09 -19.07
CA VAL A 55 15.33 -0.38 -18.30
C VAL A 55 15.72 -1.53 -17.36
N SER A 56 16.70 -2.37 -17.73
CA SER A 56 17.20 -3.44 -16.85
C SER A 56 17.92 -2.87 -15.62
N ASP A 57 18.71 -1.81 -15.79
CA ASP A 57 19.39 -1.14 -14.68
C ASP A 57 18.39 -0.46 -13.74
N LEU A 58 17.35 0.17 -14.29
CA LEU A 58 16.27 0.73 -13.49
C LEU A 58 15.49 -0.36 -12.74
N LEU A 59 15.18 -1.49 -13.38
CA LEU A 59 14.55 -2.64 -12.75
C LEU A 59 15.38 -3.16 -11.55
N ALA A 60 16.71 -3.23 -11.69
CA ALA A 60 17.59 -3.64 -10.60
C ALA A 60 17.50 -2.68 -9.40
N LYS A 61 17.48 -1.37 -9.64
CA LYS A 61 17.30 -0.36 -8.59
C LYS A 61 15.95 -0.51 -7.88
N VAL A 62 14.86 -0.67 -8.64
CA VAL A 62 13.52 -0.86 -8.10
C VAL A 62 13.43 -2.13 -7.25
N ARG A 63 14.04 -3.24 -7.68
CA ARG A 63 14.14 -4.47 -6.87
C ARG A 63 14.95 -4.27 -5.58
N GLY A 64 16.00 -3.45 -5.62
CA GLY A 64 16.76 -3.06 -4.44
C GLY A 64 15.88 -2.33 -3.42
N LEU A 65 15.06 -1.38 -3.88
CA LEU A 65 14.09 -0.67 -3.03
C LEU A 65 13.01 -1.60 -2.48
N GLU A 66 12.50 -2.52 -3.28
CA GLU A 66 11.52 -3.52 -2.83
C GLU A 66 12.08 -4.37 -1.68
N ASN A 67 13.30 -4.87 -1.84
CA ASN A 67 13.97 -5.68 -0.82
C ASN A 67 14.22 -4.89 0.46
N ALA A 68 14.65 -3.63 0.34
CA ALA A 68 14.83 -2.75 1.49
C ALA A 68 13.52 -2.49 2.24
N ALA A 69 12.45 -2.16 1.52
CA ALA A 69 11.13 -1.95 2.10
C ALA A 69 10.60 -3.22 2.80
N ARG A 70 10.77 -4.40 2.17
CA ARG A 70 10.43 -5.69 2.80
C ARG A 70 11.25 -5.94 4.07
N GLY A 71 12.55 -5.65 4.03
CA GLY A 71 13.44 -5.73 5.20
C GLY A 71 12.96 -4.83 6.35
N ASN A 72 12.56 -3.60 6.05
CA ASN A 72 12.04 -2.65 7.03
C ASN A 72 10.74 -3.15 7.68
N LEU A 73 9.82 -3.71 6.88
CA LEU A 73 8.57 -4.30 7.40
C LEU A 73 8.85 -5.47 8.34
N HIS A 74 9.74 -6.39 7.96
CA HIS A 74 10.13 -7.50 8.83
C HIS A 74 10.82 -7.03 10.11
N ALA A 75 11.71 -6.05 10.01
CA ALA A 75 12.38 -5.49 11.17
C ALA A 75 11.40 -4.79 12.13
N LEU A 76 10.43 -4.04 11.61
CA LEU A 76 9.39 -3.40 12.43
C LEU A 76 8.53 -4.46 13.12
N HIS A 77 7.99 -5.43 12.37
CA HIS A 77 7.18 -6.50 12.93
C HIS A 77 7.92 -7.29 14.01
N SER A 78 9.23 -7.53 13.84
CA SER A 78 10.02 -8.31 14.80
C SER A 78 10.36 -7.51 16.07
N ARG A 79 10.59 -6.21 15.95
CA ARG A 79 10.96 -5.33 17.07
C ARG A 79 9.75 -4.85 17.86
N ASP A 80 8.65 -4.55 17.17
CA ASP A 80 7.45 -3.97 17.75
C ASP A 80 6.20 -4.44 16.96
N PRO A 81 5.69 -5.65 17.27
CA PRO A 81 4.52 -6.22 16.60
C PRO A 81 3.26 -5.36 16.76
N GLU A 82 3.09 -4.70 17.90
CA GLU A 82 1.92 -3.87 18.17
C GLU A 82 1.92 -2.61 17.31
N ARG A 83 3.07 -1.93 17.21
CA ARG A 83 3.21 -0.78 16.31
C ARG A 83 3.03 -1.17 14.86
N PHE A 84 3.54 -2.34 14.45
CA PHE A 84 3.29 -2.85 13.11
C PHE A 84 1.78 -2.96 12.81
N VAL A 85 1.00 -3.49 13.75
CA VAL A 85 -0.47 -3.55 13.61
C VAL A 85 -1.06 -2.15 13.50
N ARG A 86 -0.69 -1.21 14.38
CA ARG A 86 -1.21 0.17 14.33
C ARG A 86 -0.88 0.87 13.00
N CYS A 87 0.33 0.70 12.47
CA CYS A 87 0.70 1.24 11.16
C CYS A 87 -0.11 0.58 10.02
N ARG A 88 -0.29 -0.74 10.06
CA ARG A 88 -1.09 -1.50 9.09
C ARG A 88 -2.55 -1.08 9.07
N GLU A 89 -3.14 -0.86 10.24
CA GLU A 89 -4.53 -0.41 10.37
C GLU A 89 -4.71 1.07 10.03
N GLY A 90 -3.62 1.82 9.84
CA GLY A 90 -3.64 3.24 9.55
C GLY A 90 -3.93 4.12 10.78
N ASP A 91 -3.61 3.63 11.98
CA ASP A 91 -3.71 4.37 13.25
C ASP A 91 -2.49 5.26 13.52
N GLU A 92 -1.33 4.88 12.96
CA GLU A 92 -0.04 5.57 13.05
C GLU A 92 0.64 5.58 11.68
N PRO A 93 1.46 6.60 11.36
CA PRO A 93 2.28 6.57 10.17
C PRO A 93 3.33 5.47 10.26
N TRP A 94 3.75 4.95 9.10
CA TRP A 94 4.92 4.09 9.05
C TRP A 94 6.18 4.87 9.47
N PRO A 95 7.21 4.23 10.04
CA PRO A 95 8.39 4.93 10.55
C PRO A 95 9.13 5.82 9.53
N ASP A 96 9.03 5.49 8.25
CA ASP A 96 9.60 6.19 7.11
C ASP A 96 8.59 7.04 6.33
N GLU A 97 7.33 7.07 6.76
CA GLU A 97 6.30 7.92 6.19
C GLU A 97 6.43 9.36 6.70
N ILE A 98 6.25 10.33 5.80
CA ILE A 98 6.28 11.75 6.13
C ILE A 98 5.01 12.11 6.91
N GLU A 99 5.19 12.56 8.15
CA GLU A 99 4.09 12.84 9.09
C GLU A 99 3.05 13.84 8.54
N ALA A 100 3.50 14.87 7.81
CA ALA A 100 2.60 15.86 7.19
C ALA A 100 1.72 15.28 6.05
N GLY A 101 2.09 14.13 5.49
CA GLY A 101 1.32 13.43 4.45
C GLY A 101 0.43 12.32 5.01
N PHE A 102 0.56 11.99 6.28
CA PHE A 102 -0.22 10.92 6.90
C PHE A 102 -1.62 11.40 7.25
N ILE A 103 -2.62 10.67 6.76
CA ILE A 103 -4.02 10.84 7.12
C ILE A 103 -4.50 9.51 7.72
N PRO A 104 -4.88 9.46 9.00
CA PRO A 104 -5.36 8.24 9.63
C PRO A 104 -6.53 7.63 8.86
N ARG A 105 -6.61 6.30 8.81
CA ARG A 105 -7.66 5.60 8.08
C ARG A 105 -9.03 5.79 8.76
N HIS A 106 -10.04 6.14 7.97
CA HIS A 106 -11.42 6.06 8.44
C HIS A 106 -11.91 4.61 8.40
N THR A 107 -12.05 3.98 9.57
CA THR A 107 -12.64 2.63 9.70
C THR A 107 -14.17 2.66 9.80
N CYS A 108 -14.79 3.84 9.94
CA CYS A 108 -16.25 4.01 10.04
C CYS A 108 -17.04 3.58 8.79
N ARG A 109 -16.36 3.36 7.66
CA ARG A 109 -16.96 2.90 6.40
C ARG A 109 -16.61 1.46 6.05
N ASP A 110 -15.96 0.75 6.96
CA ASP A 110 -15.71 -0.67 6.79
C ASP A 110 -17.04 -1.40 6.89
N THR A 111 -17.40 -2.13 5.84
CA THR A 111 -18.60 -2.96 5.78
C THR A 111 -18.34 -4.26 6.52
N CYS A 112 -19.23 -4.61 7.43
CA CYS A 112 -19.14 -5.83 8.22
C CYS A 112 -19.65 -6.99 7.37
N LEU A 113 -18.72 -7.78 6.80
CA LEU A 113 -19.07 -8.94 5.95
C LEU A 113 -20.00 -9.95 6.67
N TYR A 114 -20.08 -9.91 8.00
CA TYR A 114 -21.00 -10.72 8.81
C TYR A 114 -22.46 -10.37 8.60
N HIS A 115 -22.82 -9.09 8.72
CA HIS A 115 -24.22 -8.65 8.62
C HIS A 115 -24.63 -8.38 7.18
N ASP A 116 -23.68 -8.10 6.29
CA ASP A 116 -23.97 -7.84 4.88
C ASP A 116 -24.11 -9.15 4.06
N HIS A 117 -23.55 -10.28 4.52
CA HIS A 117 -23.49 -11.53 3.75
C HIS A 117 -23.73 -12.85 4.52
N ASP A 118 -24.16 -12.82 5.80
CA ASP A 118 -24.63 -14.00 6.56
C ASP A 118 -23.59 -15.15 6.72
N VAL A 119 -22.29 -14.81 6.79
CA VAL A 119 -21.19 -15.78 6.92
C VAL A 119 -20.87 -16.02 8.41
N LEU A 120 -21.25 -17.19 8.94
CA LEU A 120 -21.33 -17.49 10.38
C LEU A 120 -20.03 -17.98 11.07
N ASP A 121 -18.94 -18.29 10.35
CA ASP A 121 -17.83 -19.06 10.94
C ASP A 121 -16.65 -18.25 11.55
N ALA A 122 -16.81 -16.94 11.78
CA ALA A 122 -15.69 -16.12 12.28
C ALA A 122 -16.08 -15.01 13.27
N ILE A 123 -16.82 -15.31 14.34
CA ILE A 123 -17.24 -14.32 15.39
C ILE A 123 -16.17 -13.27 15.81
N THR A 124 -14.88 -13.56 15.66
CA THR A 124 -13.76 -12.71 16.06
C THR A 124 -13.44 -11.52 15.14
N GLN A 125 -14.02 -11.39 13.94
CA GLN A 125 -13.73 -10.24 13.03
C GLN A 125 -14.91 -9.28 12.83
N CYS A 126 -16.01 -9.43 13.60
CA CYS A 126 -17.12 -8.49 13.55
C CYS A 126 -16.66 -7.08 13.96
N ILE A 127 -17.03 -6.08 13.16
CA ILE A 127 -16.66 -4.67 13.36
C ILE A 127 -17.85 -3.80 13.78
N CYS A 128 -19.05 -4.37 13.84
CA CYS A 128 -20.25 -3.66 14.29
C CYS A 128 -20.16 -3.38 15.79
N GLY A 129 -20.17 -2.10 16.17
CA GLY A 129 -20.00 -1.65 17.56
C GLY A 129 -18.59 -1.19 17.91
N ARG A 130 -17.66 -1.12 16.94
CA ARG A 130 -16.39 -0.44 17.18
C ARG A 130 -16.62 1.04 17.52
N PRO A 131 -15.85 1.61 18.47
CA PRO A 131 -15.91 3.04 18.74
C PRO A 131 -15.55 3.84 17.48
N PRO A 132 -15.91 5.13 17.42
CA PRO A 132 -15.56 5.99 16.30
C PRO A 132 -14.07 5.92 15.96
N CYS A 133 -13.73 5.89 14.67
CA CYS A 133 -12.35 5.75 14.24
C CYS A 133 -11.52 6.98 14.64
N ARG A 134 -10.21 6.79 14.85
CA ARG A 134 -9.29 7.85 15.28
C ARG A 134 -9.26 9.05 14.32
N ALA A 135 -9.45 8.82 13.02
CA ALA A 135 -9.59 9.88 12.02
C ALA A 135 -10.80 10.79 12.31
N CYS A 136 -11.95 10.21 12.71
CA CYS A 136 -13.09 11.00 13.18
C CYS A 136 -12.80 11.70 14.51
N VAL A 137 -11.98 11.11 15.39
CA VAL A 137 -11.56 11.72 16.68
C VAL A 137 -10.77 12.99 16.47
N ILE A 138 -9.87 12.98 15.49
CA ILE A 138 -8.96 14.08 15.20
C ILE A 138 -9.65 15.20 14.39
N GLY A 139 -10.61 14.87 13.52
CA GLY A 139 -11.32 15.83 12.67
C GLY A 139 -12.32 16.75 13.37
N GLY A 140 -12.68 16.47 14.64
CA GLY A 140 -13.75 17.17 15.38
C GLY A 140 -15.13 16.95 14.72
N GLU A 141 -16.01 16.06 15.17
CA GLU A 141 -16.14 15.28 16.41
C GLU A 141 -16.31 13.78 16.11
N PRO A 142 -16.09 12.93 17.12
CA PRO A 142 -16.92 11.78 17.33
C PRO A 142 -17.35 11.73 18.79
N ALA A 143 -18.56 12.24 19.05
CA ALA A 143 -19.14 12.17 20.37
C ALA A 143 -20.64 11.88 20.26
N ALA A 144 -20.99 10.59 20.34
CA ALA A 144 -22.00 9.99 21.22
C ALA A 144 -22.09 8.49 20.92
#